data_AF-A0A3C0DXF2-F1
#
_entry.id   AF-A0A3C0DXF2-F1
#
_cell.length_a   1.000
_cell.length_b   1.000
_cell.length_c   1.000
_cell.angle_alpha   90.00
_cell.angle_beta   90.00
_cell.angle_gamma   90.00
#
_symmetry.space_group_name_H-M   'P 1'
#
loop_
_entity.id
_entity.type
_entity.pdbx_description
1 polymer ?
#
loop_
_entity_poly.entity_id
_entity_poly.type
_entity_poly.pdbx_seq_one_letter_code
_entity_poly.pdbx_strand_id
1 'polypeptide(L)'
;MLTHAQIDCAGVDNGLAMEDDCGDCQSAYVYNFITHSVTFVGTESEAVLGPNDVLVLPNDPGNPYWNQACSSVPGCTDVTACNFNYLATEDDGTCGLVDDCEECQVPYCYNPVTHEVTYVSASDCGSVWIGSESLNSPMNPYWNATCTDCAGVANGLAMEDD
;
A
#
# COMPACT_ATOMS: atom_id res chain seq x y z
N MET A 1 -40.04 9.61 -30.35
CA MET A 1 -38.89 8.69 -30.30
C MET A 1 -37.68 9.53 -29.99
N LEU A 2 -37.13 9.43 -28.77
CA LEU A 2 -35.82 9.98 -28.45
C LEU A 2 -34.99 8.79 -28.01
N THR A 3 -34.25 8.21 -28.95
CA THR A 3 -33.22 7.22 -28.65
C THR A 3 -32.11 7.99 -27.93
N HIS A 4 -32.09 7.96 -26.60
CA HIS A 4 -30.88 8.32 -25.87
C HIS A 4 -29.86 7.25 -26.24
N ALA A 5 -29.00 7.59 -27.20
CA ALA A 5 -27.63 7.13 -27.25
C ALA A 5 -27.13 6.91 -25.82
N GLN A 6 -26.84 5.66 -25.44
CA GLN A 6 -26.24 5.38 -24.15
C GLN A 6 -24.78 5.83 -24.26
N ILE A 7 -24.56 7.11 -23.97
CA ILE A 7 -23.25 7.73 -23.96
C ILE A 7 -22.49 7.19 -22.75
N ASP A 8 -21.30 6.67 -22.99
CA ASP A 8 -20.40 6.20 -21.94
C ASP A 8 -19.75 7.38 -21.18
N CYS A 9 -18.95 7.12 -20.15
CA CYS A 9 -18.33 8.19 -19.37
C CYS A 9 -17.33 9.04 -20.19
N ALA A 10 -16.83 8.51 -21.32
CA ALA A 10 -15.90 9.20 -22.22
C ALA A 10 -16.63 10.03 -23.28
N GLY A 11 -17.96 10.07 -23.27
CA GLY A 11 -18.76 10.84 -24.23
C GLY A 11 -19.02 10.10 -25.54
N VAL A 12 -18.77 8.79 -25.60
CA VAL A 12 -18.92 7.96 -26.80
C VAL A 12 -20.28 7.25 -26.82
N ASP A 13 -21.03 7.39 -27.91
CA ASP A 13 -22.34 6.72 -28.07
C ASP A 13 -22.16 5.20 -28.23
N ASN A 14 -22.81 4.42 -27.35
CA ASN A 14 -22.62 2.99 -27.19
C ASN A 14 -21.14 2.62 -26.97
N GLY A 15 -20.42 3.48 -26.24
CA GLY A 15 -19.03 3.26 -25.89
C GLY A 15 -18.83 2.25 -24.76
N LEU A 16 -17.57 1.88 -24.56
CA LEU A 16 -17.13 0.86 -23.61
C LEU A 16 -16.55 1.45 -22.31
N ALA A 17 -16.38 2.77 -22.21
CA ALA A 17 -15.79 3.37 -21.03
C ALA A 17 -16.76 3.32 -19.84
N MET A 18 -16.23 3.10 -18.64
CA MET A 18 -17.01 3.05 -17.40
C MET A 18 -16.34 3.88 -16.32
N GLU A 19 -17.16 4.55 -15.52
CA GLU A 19 -16.70 5.21 -14.29
C GLU A 19 -16.47 4.13 -13.24
N ASP A 20 -15.28 4.12 -12.65
CA ASP A 20 -14.94 3.22 -11.55
C ASP A 20 -15.43 3.77 -10.20
N ASP A 21 -15.19 3.05 -9.10
CA ASP A 21 -15.65 3.46 -7.77
C ASP A 21 -14.94 4.72 -7.26
N CYS A 22 -13.81 5.08 -7.88
CA CYS A 22 -13.05 6.30 -7.59
C CYS A 22 -13.59 7.52 -8.35
N GLY A 23 -14.53 7.33 -9.29
CA GLY A 23 -15.05 8.39 -10.16
C GLY A 23 -14.20 8.62 -11.42
N ASP A 24 -13.24 7.74 -11.71
CA ASP A 24 -12.41 7.85 -12.90
C ASP A 24 -13.06 7.14 -14.08
N CYS A 25 -13.17 7.86 -15.20
CA CYS A 25 -13.64 7.28 -16.44
C CYS A 25 -12.55 6.43 -17.10
N GLN A 26 -12.69 5.11 -16.99
CA GLN A 26 -11.74 4.14 -17.53
C GLN A 26 -12.22 3.61 -18.87
N SER A 27 -11.35 3.68 -19.89
CA SER A 27 -11.62 3.13 -21.22
C SER A 27 -11.27 1.64 -21.30
N ALA A 28 -12.00 0.90 -22.14
CA ALA A 28 -11.59 -0.43 -22.54
C ALA A 28 -10.27 -0.38 -23.34
N TYR A 29 -9.55 -1.48 -23.37
CA TYR A 29 -8.32 -1.58 -24.16
C TYR A 29 -8.08 -2.98 -24.69
N VAL A 30 -7.39 -3.05 -25.82
CA VAL A 30 -6.84 -4.29 -26.37
C VAL A 30 -5.44 -4.47 -25.82
N TYR A 31 -5.21 -5.63 -25.21
CA TYR A 31 -3.91 -6.02 -24.66
C TYR A 31 -3.32 -7.20 -25.44
N ASN A 32 -2.08 -7.04 -25.90
CA ASN A 32 -1.33 -8.12 -26.52
C ASN A 32 -0.50 -8.87 -25.48
N PHE A 33 -0.80 -10.15 -25.22
CA PHE A 33 -0.12 -10.91 -24.17
C PHE A 33 1.27 -11.45 -24.58
N ILE A 34 1.73 -11.21 -25.80
CA ILE A 34 3.09 -11.55 -26.26
C ILE A 34 4.01 -10.33 -26.23
N THR A 35 3.53 -9.17 -26.69
CA THR A 35 4.32 -7.93 -26.77
C THR A 35 4.09 -6.99 -25.59
N HIS A 36 3.10 -7.28 -24.73
CA HIS A 36 2.66 -6.42 -23.63
C HIS A 36 2.18 -5.02 -24.09
N SER A 37 1.72 -4.90 -25.35
CA SER A 37 1.18 -3.65 -25.88
C SER A 37 -0.25 -3.40 -25.41
N VAL A 38 -0.58 -2.14 -25.10
CA VAL A 38 -1.92 -1.68 -24.72
C VAL A 38 -2.42 -0.67 -25.74
N THR A 39 -3.63 -0.87 -26.26
CA THR A 39 -4.30 0.07 -27.18
C THR A 39 -5.70 0.35 -26.66
N PHE A 40 -5.96 1.58 -26.23
CA PHE A 40 -7.30 1.98 -25.76
C PHE A 40 -8.31 2.04 -26.91
N VAL A 41 -9.53 1.60 -26.63
CA VAL A 41 -10.64 1.54 -27.59
C VAL A 41 -11.90 2.11 -26.95
N GLY A 42 -12.62 2.95 -27.69
CA GLY A 42 -13.86 3.58 -27.24
C GLY A 42 -15.09 2.75 -27.54
N THR A 43 -15.06 1.88 -28.55
CA THR A 43 -16.20 1.01 -28.93
C THR A 43 -15.72 -0.38 -29.34
N GLU A 44 -16.64 -1.36 -29.36
CA GLU A 44 -16.38 -2.71 -29.88
C GLU A 44 -15.92 -2.70 -31.35
N SER A 45 -16.34 -1.69 -32.14
CA SER A 45 -15.93 -1.58 -33.54
C SER A 45 -14.46 -1.17 -33.72
N GLU A 46 -13.85 -0.57 -32.69
CA GLU A 46 -12.44 -0.19 -32.66
C GLU A 46 -11.55 -1.33 -32.14
N ALA A 47 -12.13 -2.32 -31.44
CA ALA A 47 -11.45 -3.48 -30.90
C ALA A 47 -11.09 -4.50 -32.01
N VAL A 48 -10.03 -4.22 -32.76
CA VAL A 48 -9.49 -5.16 -33.75
C VAL A 48 -8.56 -6.16 -33.05
N LEU A 49 -9.05 -7.38 -32.82
CA LEU A 49 -8.30 -8.43 -32.12
C LEU A 49 -7.49 -9.30 -33.10
N GLY A 50 -6.18 -9.39 -32.86
CA GLY A 50 -5.29 -10.40 -33.43
C GLY A 50 -5.26 -11.70 -32.61
N PRO A 51 -4.47 -12.70 -33.04
CA PRO A 51 -4.38 -14.00 -32.37
C PRO A 51 -3.85 -13.96 -30.94
N ASN A 52 -3.10 -12.91 -30.60
CA ASN A 52 -2.45 -12.73 -29.30
C ASN A 52 -3.05 -11.56 -28.49
N ASP A 53 -4.23 -11.10 -28.88
CA ASP A 53 -4.88 -9.94 -28.29
C ASP A 53 -6.09 -10.37 -27.47
N VAL A 54 -6.38 -9.62 -26.41
CA VAL A 54 -7.60 -9.73 -25.61
C VAL A 54 -8.18 -8.34 -25.40
N LEU A 55 -9.49 -8.20 -25.57
CA LEU A 55 -10.22 -7.01 -25.13
C LEU A 55 -10.37 -7.11 -23.61
N VAL A 56 -9.88 -6.10 -22.89
CA VAL A 56 -10.06 -5.94 -21.46
C VAL A 56 -11.06 -4.81 -21.25
N LEU A 57 -12.18 -5.13 -20.61
CA LEU A 57 -13.18 -4.15 -20.22
C LEU A 57 -12.76 -3.46 -18.93
N PRO A 58 -13.22 -2.22 -18.68
CA PRO A 58 -12.85 -1.47 -17.49
C PRO A 58 -13.05 -2.27 -16.19
N ASN A 59 -14.22 -2.87 -16.00
CA ASN A 59 -14.60 -3.59 -14.78
C ASN A 59 -14.17 -5.07 -14.75
N ASP A 60 -13.28 -5.51 -15.64
CA ASP A 60 -12.75 -6.87 -15.59
C ASP A 60 -11.94 -7.08 -14.30
N PRO A 61 -12.14 -8.17 -13.53
CA PRO A 61 -11.46 -8.38 -12.24
C PRO A 61 -9.93 -8.39 -12.27
N GLY A 62 -9.33 -8.54 -13.46
CA GLY A 62 -7.88 -8.53 -13.67
C GLY A 62 -7.34 -7.23 -14.27
N ASN A 63 -8.18 -6.21 -14.47
CA ASN A 63 -7.76 -4.92 -15.01
C ASN A 63 -7.04 -4.10 -13.92
N PRO A 64 -5.73 -3.85 -14.04
CA PRO A 64 -4.97 -3.10 -13.04
C PRO A 64 -5.28 -1.59 -13.03
N TYR A 65 -5.97 -1.07 -14.06
CA TYR A 65 -6.39 0.33 -14.10
C TYR A 65 -7.69 0.57 -13.33
N TRP A 66 -8.51 -0.46 -13.11
CA TRP A 66 -9.78 -0.32 -12.39
C TRP A 66 -9.52 0.03 -10.92
N ASN A 67 -10.14 1.12 -10.45
CA ASN A 67 -9.96 1.67 -9.11
C ASN A 67 -8.51 2.05 -8.75
N GLN A 68 -7.63 2.24 -9.74
CA GLN A 68 -6.21 2.47 -9.47
C GLN A 68 -5.96 3.77 -8.70
N ALA A 69 -6.69 4.85 -9.01
CA ALA A 69 -6.44 6.16 -8.42
C ALA A 69 -6.87 6.26 -6.94
N CYS A 70 -7.80 5.42 -6.51
CA CYS A 70 -8.17 5.29 -5.10
C CYS A 70 -7.66 3.99 -4.46
N SER A 71 -6.75 3.29 -5.13
CA SER A 71 -6.00 2.20 -4.51
C SER A 71 -4.96 2.81 -3.57
N SER A 72 -5.14 2.60 -2.27
CA SER A 72 -4.13 2.88 -1.26
C SER A 72 -3.09 1.76 -1.25
N VAL A 73 -1.82 2.13 -1.34
CA VAL A 73 -0.71 1.24 -1.01
C VAL A 73 -0.32 1.56 0.43
N PRO A 74 -0.77 0.79 1.43
CA PRO A 74 -0.42 1.03 2.82
C PRO A 74 1.07 0.75 3.05
N GLY A 75 1.71 1.62 3.82
CA GLY A 75 3.09 1.44 4.28
C GLY A 75 3.63 2.73 4.88
N CYS A 76 4.83 2.69 5.44
CA CYS A 76 5.42 3.90 6.00
C CYS A 76 5.75 4.94 4.91
N THR A 77 5.19 6.15 5.05
CA THR A 77 5.42 7.28 4.13
C THR A 77 6.47 8.28 4.64
N ASP A 78 6.93 8.13 5.88
CA ASP A 78 7.96 8.98 6.45
C ASP A 78 9.34 8.62 5.88
N VAL A 79 9.92 9.54 5.11
CA VAL A 79 11.25 9.38 4.47
C VAL A 79 12.41 9.26 5.46
N THR A 80 12.19 9.60 6.73
CA THR A 80 13.19 9.48 7.81
C THR A 80 13.09 8.17 8.56
N ALA A 81 12.00 7.41 8.38
CA ALA A 81 11.81 6.12 9.02
C ALA A 81 12.69 5.04 8.39
N CYS A 82 13.12 4.08 9.21
CA CYS A 82 14.00 2.99 8.78
C CYS A 82 13.34 2.01 7.80
N ASN A 83 12.01 1.98 7.75
CA ASN A 83 11.19 1.14 6.88
C ASN A 83 10.36 1.95 5.87
N PHE A 84 10.82 3.15 5.49
CA PHE A 84 10.19 3.96 4.43
C PHE A 84 9.92 3.12 3.18
N ASN A 85 8.68 3.15 2.69
CA ASN A 85 8.27 2.49 1.47
C ASN A 85 7.92 3.53 0.40
N TYR A 86 8.77 3.67 -0.62
CA TYR A 86 8.54 4.63 -1.71
C TYR A 86 7.29 4.32 -2.57
N LEU A 87 6.74 3.11 -2.47
CA LEU A 87 5.48 2.74 -3.12
C LEU A 87 4.26 3.04 -2.26
N ALA A 88 4.43 3.36 -0.97
CA ALA A 88 3.31 3.66 -0.10
C ALA A 88 2.66 4.99 -0.48
N THR A 89 1.34 4.97 -0.68
CA THR A 89 0.51 6.15 -0.96
C THR A 89 -0.33 6.55 0.24
N GLU A 90 -0.38 5.72 1.28
CA GLU A 90 -1.07 5.95 2.54
C GLU A 90 -0.22 5.44 3.70
N ASP A 91 -0.06 6.27 4.74
CA ASP A 91 0.66 5.88 5.95
C ASP A 91 -0.18 4.90 6.77
N ASP A 92 0.38 3.71 7.01
CA ASP A 92 -0.27 2.67 7.82
C ASP A 92 0.08 2.78 9.33
N GLY A 93 0.85 3.79 9.71
CA GLY A 93 1.26 4.03 11.09
C GLY A 93 2.34 3.08 11.59
N THR A 94 2.97 2.31 10.69
CA THR A 94 4.06 1.36 11.02
C THR A 94 5.45 1.95 10.82
N CYS A 95 5.57 3.26 10.66
CA CYS A 95 6.87 3.93 10.55
C CYS A 95 7.75 3.68 11.79
N GLY A 96 8.92 3.09 11.54
CA GLY A 96 9.89 2.70 12.55
C GLY A 96 11.00 3.72 12.79
N LEU A 97 11.70 3.52 13.91
CA LEU A 97 12.87 4.28 14.31
C LEU A 97 14.07 3.35 14.38
N VAL A 98 15.25 3.87 14.03
CA VAL A 98 16.51 3.19 14.29
C VAL A 98 16.85 3.36 15.77
N ASP A 99 17.13 2.28 16.47
CA ASP A 99 17.64 2.34 17.84
C ASP A 99 19.17 2.48 17.90
N ASP A 100 19.73 2.57 19.10
CA ASP A 100 21.18 2.74 19.30
C ASP A 100 21.97 1.49 18.85
N CYS A 101 21.30 0.36 18.64
CA CYS A 101 21.87 -0.86 18.08
C CYS A 101 21.86 -0.87 16.54
N GLU A 102 21.44 0.22 15.89
CA GLU A 102 21.23 0.31 14.45
C GLU A 102 20.14 -0.65 13.92
N GLU A 103 19.24 -1.13 14.79
CA GLU A 103 18.12 -2.01 14.42
C GLU A 103 16.88 -1.17 14.09
N CYS A 104 16.15 -1.57 13.05
CA CYS A 104 14.89 -0.92 12.69
C CYS A 104 13.76 -1.41 13.58
N GLN A 105 13.43 -0.64 14.61
CA GLN A 105 12.29 -0.89 15.48
C GLN A 105 11.03 -0.33 14.84
N VAL A 106 10.07 -1.19 14.52
CA VAL A 106 8.77 -0.78 13.94
C VAL A 106 7.65 -0.93 14.98
N PRO A 107 6.57 -0.13 14.89
CA PRO A 107 5.40 -0.28 15.74
C PRO A 107 4.81 -1.69 15.72
N TYR A 108 4.29 -2.13 16.86
CA TYR A 108 3.78 -3.47 17.03
C TYR A 108 2.62 -3.53 18.03
N CYS A 109 1.84 -4.60 17.93
CA CYS A 109 0.80 -4.92 18.88
C CYS A 109 1.34 -5.87 19.95
N TYR A 110 1.14 -5.50 21.21
CA TYR A 110 1.61 -6.23 22.37
C TYR A 110 0.44 -6.81 23.16
N ASN A 111 0.50 -8.10 23.45
CA ASN A 111 -0.44 -8.76 24.34
C ASN A 111 0.14 -8.81 25.78
N PRO A 112 -0.41 -8.06 26.75
CA PRO A 112 0.12 -8.01 28.11
C PRO A 112 -0.15 -9.29 28.94
N VAL A 113 -1.00 -10.20 28.43
CA VAL A 113 -1.31 -11.47 29.11
C VAL A 113 -0.36 -12.57 28.65
N THR A 114 -0.16 -12.70 27.33
CA THR A 114 0.71 -13.74 26.75
C THR A 114 2.15 -13.27 26.53
N HIS A 115 2.41 -11.97 26.63
CA HIS A 115 3.66 -11.31 26.24
C HIS A 115 4.03 -11.52 24.76
N GLU A 116 3.04 -11.78 23.91
CA GLU A 116 3.22 -11.95 22.48
C GLU A 116 3.30 -10.59 21.78
N VAL A 117 4.16 -10.51 20.76
CA VAL A 117 4.31 -9.36 19.87
C VAL A 117 3.88 -9.76 18.46
N THR A 118 3.02 -8.95 17.85
CA THR A 118 2.61 -9.10 16.46
C THR A 118 2.76 -7.79 15.70
N TYR A 119 3.17 -7.88 14.44
CA TYR A 119 3.33 -6.73 13.55
C TYR A 119 2.08 -6.59 12.70
N VAL A 120 1.21 -5.68 13.12
CA VAL A 120 -0.07 -5.36 12.47
C VAL A 120 -0.26 -3.84 12.50
N SER A 121 -1.24 -3.32 11.77
CA SER A 121 -1.59 -1.89 11.86
C SER A 121 -2.15 -1.54 13.24
N ALA A 122 -2.13 -0.24 13.59
CA ALA A 122 -2.77 0.24 14.82
C ALA A 122 -4.26 -0.13 14.89
N SER A 123 -4.96 -0.12 13.75
CA SER A 123 -6.37 -0.49 13.63
C SER A 123 -6.63 -1.98 13.84
N ASP A 124 -5.65 -2.83 13.53
CA ASP A 124 -5.77 -4.29 13.67
C ASP A 124 -5.24 -4.79 15.02
N CYS A 125 -4.70 -3.90 15.86
CA CYS A 125 -4.19 -4.28 17.16
C CYS A 125 -5.32 -4.55 18.16
N GLY A 126 -5.54 -5.84 18.47
CA GLY A 126 -6.52 -6.27 19.46
C GLY A 126 -6.08 -6.13 20.93
N SER A 127 -4.95 -5.49 21.22
CA SER A 127 -4.38 -5.36 22.58
C SER A 127 -3.74 -3.99 22.78
N VAL A 128 -2.48 -3.91 23.22
CA VAL A 128 -1.78 -2.63 23.45
C VAL A 128 -0.96 -2.30 22.22
N TRP A 129 -1.25 -1.17 21.58
CA TRP A 129 -0.45 -0.66 20.47
C TRP A 129 0.79 0.08 20.99
N ILE A 130 1.98 -0.38 20.59
CA ILE A 130 3.24 0.32 20.81
C ILE A 130 3.57 1.06 19.51
N GLY A 131 3.08 2.30 19.42
CA GLY A 131 3.31 3.19 18.28
C GLY A 131 4.72 3.79 18.25
N SER A 132 5.02 4.50 17.16
CA SER A 132 6.32 5.16 16.94
C SER A 132 6.76 6.05 18.11
N GLU A 133 5.83 6.77 18.74
CA GLU A 133 6.08 7.63 19.90
C GLU A 133 6.49 6.85 21.17
N SER A 134 6.17 5.56 21.24
CA SER A 134 6.43 4.69 22.39
C SER A 134 7.54 3.67 22.14
N LEU A 135 8.14 3.66 20.94
CA LEU A 135 9.23 2.75 20.60
C LEU A 135 10.47 3.03 21.45
N ASN A 136 10.93 4.29 21.54
CA ASN A 136 12.03 4.70 22.41
C ASN A 136 11.57 5.00 23.84
N SER A 137 10.63 4.22 24.34
CA SER A 137 10.22 4.32 25.75
C SER A 137 11.11 3.44 26.60
N PRO A 138 11.54 3.88 27.79
CA PRO A 138 12.26 3.03 28.74
C PRO A 138 11.41 1.83 29.23
N MET A 139 10.11 1.83 28.94
CA MET A 139 9.21 0.69 29.19
C MET A 139 9.11 -0.29 28.01
N ASN A 140 9.71 0.01 26.85
CA ASN A 140 9.78 -0.91 25.73
C ASN A 140 10.99 -1.85 25.91
N PRO A 141 10.77 -3.14 26.25
CA PRO A 141 11.87 -4.08 26.47
C PRO A 141 12.59 -4.50 25.19
N TYR A 142 12.10 -4.10 24.01
CA TYR A 142 12.71 -4.42 22.72
C TYR A 142 13.62 -3.29 22.22
N TRP A 143 13.52 -2.09 22.80
CA TRP A 143 14.41 -0.98 22.45
C TRP A 143 15.82 -1.24 22.96
N ASN A 144 16.83 -1.15 22.10
CA ASN A 144 18.25 -1.36 22.45
C ASN A 144 18.54 -2.76 23.04
N ALA A 145 17.73 -3.76 22.67
CA ALA A 145 17.79 -5.10 23.25
C ALA A 145 18.80 -6.04 22.57
N THR A 146 19.21 -5.72 21.35
CA THR A 146 20.04 -6.60 20.51
C THR A 146 21.55 -6.33 20.65
N CYS A 147 21.94 -5.23 21.30
CA CYS A 147 23.33 -4.85 21.51
C CYS A 147 23.65 -4.60 22.98
N THR A 148 24.95 -4.39 23.24
CA THR A 148 25.45 -3.98 24.55
C THR A 148 25.34 -2.48 24.71
N ASP A 149 24.93 -2.05 25.91
CA ASP A 149 24.97 -0.64 26.30
C ASP A 149 26.40 -0.09 26.36
N CYS A 150 26.59 1.20 26.66
CA CYS A 150 27.93 1.80 26.72
C CYS A 150 28.83 1.22 27.83
N ALA A 151 28.26 0.43 28.76
CA ALA A 151 28.98 -0.30 29.79
C ALA A 151 29.34 -1.75 29.36
N GLY A 152 29.03 -2.14 28.12
CA GLY A 152 29.27 -3.49 27.60
C GLY A 152 28.27 -4.52 28.12
N VAL A 153 27.13 -4.09 28.68
CA VAL A 153 26.08 -4.96 29.22
C VAL A 153 25.01 -5.17 28.16
N ALA A 154 24.79 -6.43 27.75
CA ALA A 154 23.73 -6.76 26.79
C ALA A 154 22.35 -6.39 27.37
N ASN A 155 21.52 -5.67 26.60
CA ASN A 155 20.25 -5.09 27.07
C ASN A 155 20.41 -4.14 28.28
N GLY A 156 21.58 -3.54 28.46
CA GLY A 156 21.79 -2.55 29.50
C GLY A 156 21.19 -1.18 29.13
N LEU A 157 21.08 -0.29 30.11
CA LEU A 157 20.51 1.06 29.93
C LEU A 157 21.56 2.17 30.07
N ALA A 158 22.85 1.81 30.12
CA ALA A 158 23.91 2.81 30.21
C ALA A 158 24.04 3.56 28.89
N MET A 159 23.91 4.89 28.95
CA MET A 159 24.15 5.80 27.83
C MET A 159 25.41 6.63 28.11
N GLU A 160 26.15 7.02 27.06
CA GLU A 160 27.22 8.02 27.18
C GLU A 160 26.59 9.41 27.39
N ASP A 161 27.24 10.28 28.18
CA ASP A 161 26.83 11.68 28.36
C ASP A 161 27.31 12.51 27.17
N ASP A 162 26.45 13.39 26.64
CA ASP A 162 26.70 14.23 25.45
C ASP A 162 27.74 15.35 25.68
#